data_AF-A0A5S9MEZ9-F1
#
_entry.id   AF-A0A5S9MEZ9-F1
#
_cell.length_a   1.000
_cell.length_b   1.000
_cell.length_c   1.000
_cell.angle_alpha   90.00
_cell.angle_beta   90.00
_cell.angle_gamma   90.00
#
_symmetry.space_group_name_H-M   'P 1'
#
loop_
_entity.id
_entity.type
_entity.pdbx_description
1 polymer ?
#
loop_
_entity_poly.entity_id
_entity_poly.type
_entity_poly.pdbx_seq_one_letter_code
_entity_poly.pdbx_strand_id
1 'polypeptide(L)'
;MKHWQKQEKPFFQANDRNGLLKDLIEKADFASYDHEQIRKAFQLAVLKGQKDISHPNRQMTPDTIGLFVSYLVNKFLDGQKELVVFDPAAGTGNLLLAVLNNLTAETKRGFASEIDDVLIKIAWAQANLEEKEVELFHQDSLEPLLISPADVTVCSLPVGYYPNDERAADFELKAKEGHAFAHYLFIEQSLRYTKKGGFLFFIIPNDLFEGKESVQLKDFIKDHAYMNALISAASVHV
;
A
#
# COMPACT_ATOMS: atom_id res chain seq x y z
N MET A 1 -10.67 -37.61 -39.18
CA MET A 1 -11.01 -36.26 -38.69
C MET A 1 -12.24 -36.35 -37.79
N LYS A 2 -12.08 -36.44 -36.47
CA LYS A 2 -13.18 -36.27 -35.51
C LYS A 2 -13.10 -34.84 -34.99
N HIS A 3 -14.07 -34.01 -35.38
CA HIS A 3 -14.17 -32.63 -34.94
C HIS A 3 -14.48 -32.59 -33.44
N TRP A 4 -13.56 -32.00 -32.67
CA TRP A 4 -13.83 -31.50 -31.32
C TRP A 4 -14.68 -30.24 -31.45
N GLN A 5 -15.99 -30.33 -31.20
CA GLN A 5 -16.76 -29.14 -30.84
C GLN A 5 -16.77 -29.03 -29.32
N LYS A 6 -15.83 -28.24 -28.80
CA LYS A 6 -15.94 -27.70 -27.45
C LYS A 6 -17.13 -26.73 -27.47
N GLN A 7 -18.27 -27.15 -26.93
CA GLN A 7 -19.34 -26.21 -26.59
C GLN A 7 -18.89 -25.41 -25.37
N GLU A 8 -18.19 -24.31 -25.58
CA GLU A 8 -18.05 -23.29 -24.55
C GLU A 8 -19.41 -22.58 -24.46
N LYS A 9 -20.26 -23.06 -23.54
CA LYS A 9 -21.40 -22.25 -23.10
C LYS A 9 -20.83 -20.95 -22.53
N PRO A 10 -21.35 -19.77 -22.92
CA PRO A 10 -20.96 -18.54 -22.27
C PRO A 10 -21.26 -18.69 -20.77
N PHE A 11 -20.27 -18.37 -19.93
CA PHE A 11 -20.41 -18.47 -18.47
C PHE A 11 -21.54 -17.55 -17.94
N PHE A 12 -22.03 -16.60 -18.75
CA PHE A 12 -22.98 -15.58 -18.32
C PHE A 12 -24.16 -15.42 -19.29
N GLN A 13 -25.40 -15.50 -18.78
CA GLN A 13 -26.62 -15.01 -19.44
C GLN A 13 -27.13 -13.78 -18.69
N ALA A 14 -27.35 -12.67 -19.41
CA ALA A 14 -27.45 -11.32 -18.87
C ALA A 14 -28.72 -10.97 -18.05
N ASN A 15 -29.69 -11.90 -17.92
CA ASN A 15 -31.06 -11.55 -17.53
C ASN A 15 -31.37 -11.61 -16.02
N ASP A 16 -30.45 -12.07 -15.16
CA ASP A 16 -30.62 -12.03 -13.70
C ASP A 16 -29.28 -11.81 -12.97
N ARG A 17 -28.74 -10.60 -13.06
CA ARG A 17 -27.47 -10.26 -12.40
C ARG A 17 -27.58 -10.25 -10.87
N ASN A 18 -28.75 -9.90 -10.32
CA ASN A 18 -28.94 -9.79 -8.87
C ASN A 18 -29.09 -11.17 -8.22
N GLY A 19 -29.88 -12.07 -8.82
CA GLY A 19 -29.98 -13.46 -8.38
C GLY A 19 -28.64 -14.18 -8.51
N LEU A 20 -27.93 -14.00 -9.63
CA LEU A 20 -26.61 -14.58 -9.81
C LEU A 20 -25.57 -14.09 -8.79
N LEU A 21 -25.53 -12.78 -8.52
CA LEU A 21 -24.60 -12.22 -7.53
C LEU A 21 -24.89 -12.79 -6.14
N LYS A 22 -26.17 -12.86 -5.77
CA LYS A 22 -26.61 -13.45 -4.50
C LYS A 22 -26.18 -14.92 -4.41
N ASP A 23 -26.44 -15.71 -5.44
CA ASP A 23 -26.05 -17.14 -5.50
C ASP A 23 -24.53 -17.33 -5.39
N LEU A 24 -23.73 -16.43 -5.97
CA LEU A 24 -22.27 -16.48 -5.90
C LEU A 24 -21.77 -16.15 -4.49
N ILE A 25 -22.35 -15.12 -3.85
CA ILE A 25 -22.02 -14.74 -2.47
C ILE A 25 -22.43 -15.85 -1.50
N GLU A 26 -23.63 -16.43 -1.65
CA GLU A 26 -24.11 -17.51 -0.77
C GLU A 26 -23.29 -18.81 -0.90
N LYS A 27 -22.63 -19.02 -2.04
CA LYS A 27 -21.70 -20.15 -2.24
C LYS A 27 -20.29 -19.86 -1.72
N ALA A 28 -19.95 -18.60 -1.47
CA ALA A 28 -18.64 -18.22 -1.00
C ALA A 28 -18.55 -18.42 0.52
N ASP A 29 -17.86 -19.47 0.93
CA ASP A 29 -17.54 -19.72 2.34
C ASP A 29 -16.20 -19.07 2.69
N PHE A 30 -16.18 -17.74 2.82
CA PHE A 30 -14.95 -16.99 3.12
C PHE A 30 -14.32 -17.43 4.45
N ALA A 31 -15.12 -17.88 5.42
CA ALA A 31 -14.65 -18.37 6.72
C ALA A 31 -13.85 -19.69 6.61
N SER A 32 -13.99 -20.43 5.51
CA SER A 32 -13.22 -21.65 5.25
C SER A 32 -11.79 -21.41 4.74
N TYR A 33 -11.46 -20.17 4.38
CA TYR A 33 -10.16 -19.78 3.86
C TYR A 33 -9.37 -18.97 4.88
N ASP A 34 -8.04 -19.10 4.86
CA ASP A 34 -7.20 -18.22 5.64
C ASP A 34 -7.13 -16.81 5.03
N HIS A 35 -6.74 -15.82 5.85
CA HIS A 35 -6.70 -14.42 5.41
C HIS A 35 -5.76 -14.19 4.21
N GLU A 36 -4.67 -14.95 4.08
CA GLU A 36 -3.76 -14.83 2.93
C GLU A 36 -4.36 -15.38 1.64
N GLN A 37 -5.16 -16.45 1.71
CA GLN A 37 -5.90 -17.00 0.59
C GLN A 37 -6.95 -15.99 0.10
N ILE A 38 -7.68 -15.36 1.03
CA ILE A 38 -8.64 -14.29 0.73
C ILE A 38 -7.91 -13.12 0.06
N ARG A 39 -6.82 -12.63 0.67
CA ARG A 39 -6.01 -11.52 0.14
C ARG A 39 -5.54 -11.78 -1.29
N LYS A 40 -4.95 -12.95 -1.55
CA LYS A 40 -4.42 -13.34 -2.86
C LYS A 40 -5.52 -13.50 -3.92
N ALA A 41 -6.67 -14.06 -3.54
CA ALA A 41 -7.82 -14.15 -4.44
C ALA A 41 -8.34 -12.75 -4.81
N PHE A 42 -8.46 -11.86 -3.82
CA PHE A 42 -8.87 -10.46 -4.04
C PHE A 42 -7.86 -9.72 -4.91
N GLN A 43 -6.56 -9.91 -4.65
CA GLN A 43 -5.46 -9.37 -5.43
C GLN A 43 -5.57 -9.72 -6.92
N LEU A 44 -5.89 -10.98 -7.26
CA LEU A 44 -6.09 -11.39 -8.65
C LEU A 44 -7.24 -10.65 -9.33
N ALA A 45 -8.34 -10.38 -8.60
CA ALA A 45 -9.45 -9.59 -9.12
C ALA A 45 -9.04 -8.13 -9.36
N VAL A 46 -8.29 -7.53 -8.42
CA VAL A 46 -7.73 -6.19 -8.55
C VAL A 46 -6.78 -6.11 -9.75
N LEU A 47 -5.82 -7.02 -9.88
CA LEU A 47 -4.89 -7.08 -11.02
C LEU A 47 -5.63 -7.16 -12.36
N LYS A 48 -6.70 -7.97 -12.41
CA LYS A 48 -7.54 -8.06 -13.62
C LYS A 48 -8.26 -6.73 -13.91
N GLY A 49 -8.75 -6.05 -12.89
CA GLY A 49 -9.41 -4.74 -13.01
C GLY A 49 -8.44 -3.61 -13.37
N GLN A 50 -7.18 -3.70 -12.93
CA GLN A 50 -6.14 -2.71 -13.17
C GLN A 50 -5.34 -2.95 -14.46
N LYS A 51 -5.67 -3.98 -15.24
CA LYS A 51 -4.91 -4.39 -16.44
C LYS A 51 -4.63 -3.23 -17.41
N ASP A 52 -5.59 -2.32 -17.58
CA ASP A 52 -5.52 -1.19 -18.50
C ASP A 52 -5.23 0.15 -17.79
N ILE A 53 -4.98 0.15 -16.47
CA ILE A 53 -4.59 1.35 -15.73
C ILE A 53 -3.10 1.61 -15.97
N SER A 54 -2.81 2.67 -16.72
CA SER A 54 -1.45 3.05 -17.07
C SER A 54 -0.74 3.89 -16.02
N HIS A 55 -1.47 4.60 -15.15
CA HIS A 55 -0.85 5.52 -14.20
C HIS A 55 -0.08 4.75 -13.11
N PRO A 56 1.26 4.89 -13.00
CA PRO A 56 2.08 4.09 -12.09
C PRO A 56 1.67 4.22 -10.62
N ASN A 57 1.36 5.43 -10.15
CA ASN A 57 0.94 5.67 -8.75
C ASN A 57 -0.44 5.06 -8.39
N ARG A 58 -1.18 4.49 -9.34
CA ARG A 58 -2.46 3.80 -9.08
C ARG A 58 -2.34 2.28 -9.18
N GLN A 59 -1.15 1.77 -9.46
CA GLN A 59 -0.90 0.34 -9.53
C GLN A 59 -0.74 -0.23 -8.13
N MET A 60 -1.34 -1.38 -7.90
CA MET A 60 -1.17 -2.12 -6.66
C MET A 60 0.26 -2.65 -6.51
N THR A 61 0.81 -2.53 -5.31
CA THR A 61 2.10 -3.16 -4.95
C THR A 61 2.03 -4.69 -5.14
N PRO A 62 2.92 -5.29 -5.96
CA PRO A 62 2.92 -6.73 -6.21
C PRO A 62 3.16 -7.57 -4.95
N ASP A 63 2.63 -8.80 -4.93
CA ASP A 63 2.67 -9.66 -3.74
C ASP A 63 4.09 -9.97 -3.27
N THR A 64 5.00 -10.23 -4.21
CA THR A 64 6.39 -10.54 -3.91
C THR A 64 7.08 -9.43 -3.14
N ILE A 65 6.75 -8.17 -3.45
CA ILE A 65 7.29 -7.00 -2.77
C ILE A 65 6.65 -6.87 -1.38
N GLY A 66 5.33 -7.03 -1.29
CA GLY A 66 4.62 -7.01 0.00
C GLY A 66 5.12 -8.07 0.98
N LEU A 67 5.31 -9.31 0.52
CA LEU A 67 5.85 -10.40 1.34
C LEU A 67 7.31 -10.14 1.77
N PHE A 68 8.13 -9.58 0.88
CA PHE A 68 9.51 -9.23 1.22
C PHE A 68 9.57 -8.11 2.27
N VAL A 69 8.77 -7.05 2.12
CA VAL A 69 8.65 -6.00 3.14
C VAL A 69 8.15 -6.60 4.46
N SER A 70 7.14 -7.47 4.43
CA SER A 70 6.62 -8.15 5.62
C SER A 70 7.68 -8.95 6.36
N TYR A 71 8.55 -9.64 5.62
CA TYR A 71 9.68 -10.36 6.19
C TYR A 71 10.65 -9.41 6.91
N LEU A 72 11.00 -8.28 6.27
CA LEU A 72 11.88 -7.28 6.89
C LEU A 72 11.24 -6.66 8.14
N VAL A 73 9.97 -6.28 8.08
CA VAL A 73 9.23 -5.74 9.22
C VAL A 73 9.32 -6.69 10.42
N ASN A 74 9.04 -7.98 10.23
CA ASN A 74 9.18 -8.98 11.30
C ASN A 74 10.61 -9.10 11.84
N LYS A 75 11.64 -8.97 10.99
CA LYS A 75 13.04 -9.05 11.43
C LYS A 75 13.45 -7.87 12.30
N PHE A 76 12.97 -6.67 12.00
CA PHE A 76 13.32 -5.46 12.74
C PHE A 76 12.48 -5.27 14.01
N LEU A 77 11.28 -5.86 14.05
CA LEU A 77 10.33 -5.72 15.17
C LEU A 77 10.15 -7.02 15.96
N ASP A 78 11.10 -7.95 15.85
CA ASP A 78 11.03 -9.26 16.51
C ASP A 78 10.85 -9.11 18.04
N GLY A 79 9.99 -9.94 18.61
CA GLY A 79 9.67 -9.93 20.04
C GLY A 79 8.69 -8.83 20.50
N GLN A 80 8.22 -7.94 19.62
CA GLN A 80 7.16 -7.00 19.97
C GLN A 80 5.78 -7.69 19.99
N LYS A 81 5.03 -7.50 21.07
CA LYS A 81 3.70 -8.12 21.25
C LYS A 81 2.58 -7.36 20.58
N GLU A 82 2.70 -6.05 20.52
CA GLU A 82 1.69 -5.16 19.95
C GLU A 82 2.36 -4.29 18.90
N LEU A 83 1.79 -4.22 17.69
CA LEU A 83 2.32 -3.41 16.61
C LEU A 83 1.22 -2.61 15.92
N VAL A 84 1.49 -1.32 15.74
CA VAL A 84 0.71 -0.43 14.89
C VAL A 84 1.47 -0.17 13.59
N VAL A 85 0.86 -0.53 12.46
CA VAL A 85 1.39 -0.29 11.12
C VAL A 85 0.69 0.90 10.49
N PHE A 86 1.42 1.80 9.84
CA PHE A 86 0.84 2.91 9.10
C PHE A 86 1.22 2.83 7.61
N ASP A 87 0.25 3.06 6.72
CA ASP A 87 0.49 3.28 5.29
C ASP A 87 -0.15 4.61 4.83
N PRO A 88 0.66 5.67 4.60
CA PRO A 88 0.14 6.97 4.19
C PRO A 88 -0.31 7.03 2.74
N ALA A 89 -0.04 6.04 1.89
CA ALA A 89 -0.50 6.02 0.51
C ALA A 89 -0.94 4.60 0.15
N ALA A 90 -2.01 4.16 0.82
CA ALA A 90 -2.38 2.76 0.90
C ALA A 90 -2.72 2.13 -0.46
N GLY A 91 -3.14 2.93 -1.45
CA GLY A 91 -3.69 2.43 -2.70
C GLY A 91 -4.80 1.44 -2.43
N THR A 92 -4.68 0.21 -2.95
CA THR A 92 -5.66 -0.86 -2.75
C THR A 92 -5.51 -1.58 -1.40
N GLY A 93 -4.58 -1.15 -0.54
CA GLY A 93 -4.31 -1.75 0.77
C GLY A 93 -3.47 -3.03 0.74
N ASN A 94 -3.09 -3.54 -0.44
CA ASN A 94 -2.42 -4.85 -0.55
C ASN A 94 -1.08 -4.93 0.19
N LEU A 95 -0.28 -3.84 0.21
CA LEU A 95 0.97 -3.80 0.97
C LEU A 95 0.71 -3.89 2.47
N LEU A 96 -0.13 -3.00 3.00
CA LEU A 96 -0.51 -2.98 4.42
C LEU A 96 -1.08 -4.32 4.87
N LEU A 97 -2.00 -4.90 4.10
CA LEU A 97 -2.67 -6.16 4.44
C LEU A 97 -1.71 -7.35 4.37
N ALA A 98 -0.79 -7.38 3.40
CA ALA A 98 0.27 -8.39 3.38
C ALA A 98 1.14 -8.32 4.64
N VAL A 99 1.53 -7.11 5.07
CA VAL A 99 2.30 -6.91 6.31
C VAL A 99 1.51 -7.39 7.52
N LEU A 100 0.26 -6.92 7.69
CA LEU A 100 -0.58 -7.33 8.81
C LEU A 100 -0.81 -8.84 8.85
N ASN A 101 -1.03 -9.50 7.72
CA ASN A 101 -1.18 -10.96 7.68
C ASN A 101 0.05 -11.71 8.17
N ASN A 102 1.23 -11.22 7.81
CA ASN A 102 2.49 -11.92 8.06
C ASN A 102 3.19 -11.48 9.36
N LEU A 103 2.71 -10.44 10.05
CA LEU A 103 3.23 -10.04 11.37
C LEU A 103 3.05 -11.14 12.41
N THR A 104 4.12 -11.43 13.16
CA THR A 104 4.14 -12.40 14.27
C THR A 104 3.62 -11.87 15.60
N ALA A 105 3.47 -10.54 15.72
CA ALA A 105 2.91 -9.89 16.91
C ALA A 105 1.51 -10.43 17.25
N GLU A 106 1.23 -10.55 18.55
CA GLU A 106 -0.05 -11.05 19.08
C GLU A 106 -1.19 -10.09 18.73
N THR A 107 -0.97 -8.79 18.95
CA THR A 107 -1.93 -7.73 18.62
C THR A 107 -1.37 -6.87 17.50
N LYS A 108 -2.17 -6.64 16.46
CA LYS A 108 -1.76 -5.87 15.29
C LYS A 108 -2.93 -5.12 14.71
N ARG A 109 -2.73 -3.82 14.47
CA ARG A 109 -3.71 -2.94 13.82
C ARG A 109 -3.03 -2.01 12.83
N GLY A 110 -3.81 -1.52 11.88
CA GLY A 110 -3.36 -0.63 10.82
C GLY A 110 -4.01 0.75 10.86
N PHE A 111 -3.25 1.76 10.49
CA PHE A 111 -3.78 3.01 9.97
C PHE A 111 -3.43 3.08 8.48
N ALA A 112 -4.35 3.56 7.66
CA ALA A 112 -4.03 3.84 6.27
C ALA A 112 -4.77 5.06 5.75
N SER A 113 -4.11 5.83 4.88
CA SER A 113 -4.71 6.98 4.21
C SER A 113 -4.48 6.90 2.71
N GLU A 114 -5.47 7.32 1.94
CA GLU A 114 -5.44 7.34 0.48
C GLU A 114 -6.39 8.42 -0.04
N ILE A 115 -5.97 9.15 -1.06
CA ILE A 115 -6.72 10.26 -1.63
C ILE A 115 -7.65 9.81 -2.76
N ASP A 116 -7.37 8.67 -3.40
CA ASP A 116 -8.23 8.11 -4.44
C ASP A 116 -9.41 7.33 -3.84
N ASP A 117 -10.63 7.84 -4.08
CA ASP A 117 -11.90 7.28 -3.62
C ASP A 117 -12.10 5.79 -3.99
N VAL A 118 -11.63 5.36 -5.17
CA VAL A 118 -11.81 3.98 -5.61
C VAL A 118 -10.81 3.07 -4.91
N LEU A 119 -9.54 3.49 -4.83
CA LEU A 119 -8.49 2.70 -4.21
C LEU A 119 -8.76 2.48 -2.71
N ILE A 120 -9.16 3.53 -1.97
CA ILE A 120 -9.47 3.40 -0.55
C ILE A 120 -10.70 2.51 -0.28
N LYS A 121 -11.71 2.53 -1.17
CA LYS A 121 -12.86 1.62 -1.10
C LYS A 121 -12.48 0.18 -1.35
N ILE A 122 -11.53 -0.06 -2.26
CA ILE A 122 -10.96 -1.39 -2.48
C ILE A 122 -10.23 -1.87 -1.21
N ALA A 123 -9.37 -1.03 -0.64
CA ALA A 123 -8.68 -1.32 0.62
C ALA A 123 -9.66 -1.63 1.75
N TRP A 124 -10.75 -0.85 1.86
CA TRP A 124 -11.81 -1.06 2.83
C TRP A 124 -12.51 -2.40 2.65
N ALA A 125 -12.94 -2.72 1.42
CA ALA A 125 -13.59 -3.99 1.14
C ALA A 125 -12.68 -5.19 1.46
N GLN A 126 -11.40 -5.08 1.12
CA GLN A 126 -10.42 -6.12 1.33
C GLN A 126 -10.12 -6.32 2.83
N ALA A 127 -9.89 -5.24 3.58
CA ALA A 127 -9.66 -5.29 5.02
C ALA A 127 -10.83 -5.90 5.79
N ASN A 128 -12.08 -5.57 5.41
CA ASN A 128 -13.28 -6.16 6.03
C ASN A 128 -13.41 -7.66 5.71
N LEU A 129 -13.13 -8.06 4.47
CA LEU A 129 -13.21 -9.47 4.07
C LEU A 129 -12.15 -10.34 4.76
N GLU A 130 -10.99 -9.75 5.05
CA GLU A 130 -9.92 -10.39 5.81
C GLU A 130 -10.04 -10.20 7.34
N GLU A 131 -11.12 -9.55 7.82
CA GLU A 131 -11.37 -9.25 9.24
C GLU A 131 -10.20 -8.53 9.94
N LYS A 132 -9.59 -7.55 9.26
CA LYS A 132 -8.45 -6.78 9.78
C LYS A 132 -8.89 -5.53 10.51
N GLU A 133 -8.26 -5.30 11.66
CA GLU A 133 -8.36 -4.04 12.40
C GLU A 133 -7.54 -2.97 11.68
N VAL A 134 -8.19 -2.25 10.75
CA VAL A 134 -7.57 -1.14 10.00
C VAL A 134 -8.50 0.06 10.00
N GLU A 135 -8.00 1.21 10.46
CA GLU A 135 -8.65 2.50 10.32
C GLU A 135 -8.20 3.15 9.01
N LEU A 136 -9.16 3.41 8.11
CA LEU A 136 -8.94 3.91 6.76
C LEU A 136 -9.45 5.34 6.61
N PHE A 137 -8.58 6.24 6.16
CA PHE A 137 -8.88 7.65 5.92
C PHE A 137 -8.88 7.94 4.42
N HIS A 138 -10.01 8.42 3.91
CA HIS A 138 -10.08 8.97 2.56
C HIS A 138 -9.72 10.46 2.61
N GLN A 139 -8.42 10.76 2.57
CA GLN A 139 -7.91 12.12 2.65
C GLN A 139 -6.52 12.25 2.02
N ASP A 140 -6.09 13.50 1.85
CA ASP A 140 -4.69 13.80 1.61
C ASP A 140 -3.87 13.49 2.88
N SER A 141 -2.93 12.56 2.75
CA SER A 141 -2.08 12.14 3.87
C SER A 141 -1.01 13.15 4.23
N LEU A 142 -0.74 14.15 3.38
CA LEU A 142 0.18 15.25 3.67
C LEU A 142 -0.48 16.33 4.53
N GLU A 143 -1.81 16.32 4.65
CA GLU A 143 -2.55 17.09 5.67
C GLU A 143 -2.42 16.45 7.06
N PRO A 144 -2.79 17.17 8.14
CA PRO A 144 -2.83 16.58 9.48
C PRO A 144 -3.74 15.34 9.55
N LEU A 145 -3.18 14.23 10.00
CA LEU A 145 -3.87 12.97 10.29
C LEU A 145 -4.16 12.85 11.78
N LEU A 146 -5.37 12.43 12.13
CA LEU A 146 -5.78 12.17 13.51
C LEU A 146 -5.50 10.71 13.89
N ILE A 147 -4.22 10.34 13.88
CA ILE A 147 -3.76 8.99 14.26
C ILE A 147 -2.73 9.07 15.39
N SER A 148 -2.69 8.04 16.23
CA SER A 148 -1.57 7.86 17.15
C SER A 148 -0.31 7.46 16.39
N PRO A 149 0.89 7.89 16.80
CA PRO A 149 2.14 7.47 16.14
C PRO A 149 2.27 5.95 16.04
N ALA A 150 2.68 5.47 14.86
CA ALA A 150 2.83 4.06 14.54
C ALA A 150 4.20 3.50 14.94
N ASP A 151 4.29 2.18 15.14
CA ASP A 151 5.57 1.50 15.39
C ASP A 151 6.38 1.33 14.11
N VAL A 152 5.67 1.17 12.99
CA VAL A 152 6.26 1.02 11.67
C VAL A 152 5.40 1.69 10.61
N THR A 153 6.05 2.41 9.70
CA THR A 153 5.41 2.91 8.48
C THR A 153 5.88 2.09 7.27
N VAL A 154 4.94 1.66 6.44
CA VAL A 154 5.22 1.01 5.15
C VAL A 154 4.55 1.82 4.05
N CYS A 155 5.24 2.06 2.93
CA CYS A 155 4.61 2.81 1.84
C CYS A 155 5.28 2.51 0.49
N SER A 156 4.47 2.34 -0.55
CA SER A 156 4.94 2.48 -1.92
C SER A 156 4.78 3.95 -2.32
N LEU A 157 5.89 4.69 -2.33
CA LEU A 157 5.82 6.16 -2.43
C LEU A 157 5.23 6.60 -3.78
N PRO A 158 4.20 7.47 -3.79
CA PRO A 158 3.70 8.06 -5.03
C PRO A 158 4.71 9.07 -5.58
N VAL A 159 5.10 8.89 -6.85
CA VAL A 159 6.14 9.70 -7.50
C VAL A 159 5.52 10.80 -8.35
N GLY A 160 6.02 12.03 -8.23
CA GLY A 160 5.48 13.19 -8.93
C GLY A 160 5.47 14.44 -8.05
N TYR A 161 4.75 15.46 -8.51
CA TYR A 161 4.59 16.74 -7.82
C TYR A 161 3.35 16.73 -6.92
N TYR A 162 3.48 17.35 -5.75
CA TYR A 162 2.36 17.63 -4.85
C TYR A 162 1.74 18.99 -5.22
N PRO A 163 0.41 19.06 -5.49
CA PRO A 163 -0.19 20.26 -6.07
C PRO A 163 -0.52 21.37 -5.06
N ASN A 164 -0.51 21.10 -3.75
CA ASN A 164 -0.87 22.08 -2.73
C ASN A 164 0.39 22.74 -2.14
N ASP A 165 0.82 23.85 -2.73
CA ASP A 165 2.04 24.57 -2.31
C ASP A 165 1.91 25.22 -0.93
N GLU A 166 0.70 25.66 -0.55
CA GLU A 166 0.46 26.23 0.78
C GLU A 166 0.72 25.19 1.86
N ARG A 167 0.21 23.97 1.66
CA ARG A 167 0.46 22.87 2.59
C ARG A 167 1.92 22.40 2.54
N ALA A 168 2.52 22.34 1.36
CA ALA A 168 3.91 21.97 1.20
C ALA A 168 4.85 22.91 1.97
N ALA A 169 4.48 24.19 2.16
CA ALA A 169 5.32 25.18 2.83
C ALA A 169 5.65 24.84 4.30
N ASP A 170 4.84 23.99 4.94
CA ASP A 170 5.00 23.49 6.31
C ASP A 170 5.99 22.33 6.43
N PHE A 171 6.53 21.84 5.31
CA PHE A 171 7.50 20.75 5.27
C PHE A 171 8.93 21.27 5.16
N GLU A 172 9.86 20.58 5.81
CA GLU A 172 11.31 20.82 5.65
C GLU A 172 11.77 20.46 4.24
N LEU A 173 11.15 19.42 3.64
CA LEU A 173 11.39 18.94 2.29
C LEU A 173 10.57 19.68 1.20
N LYS A 174 10.08 20.88 1.49
CA LYS A 174 9.45 21.72 0.46
C LYS A 174 10.42 22.08 -0.68
N ALA A 175 9.88 22.28 -1.87
CA ALA A 175 10.65 22.79 -3.00
C ALA A 175 11.07 24.25 -2.78
N LYS A 176 12.24 24.61 -3.33
CA LYS A 176 12.71 26.00 -3.36
C LYS A 176 11.95 26.84 -4.39
N GLU A 177 11.56 26.22 -5.50
CA GLU A 177 10.80 26.83 -6.59
C GLU A 177 9.80 25.80 -7.15
N GLY A 178 8.59 26.25 -7.48
CA GLY A 178 7.53 25.39 -8.00
C GLY A 178 7.00 24.38 -6.98
N HIS A 179 6.43 23.28 -7.48
CA HIS A 179 5.82 22.25 -6.66
C HIS A 179 6.83 21.35 -5.97
N ALA A 180 6.57 20.99 -4.72
CA ALA A 180 7.33 19.99 -4.00
C ALA A 180 7.14 18.58 -4.58
N PHE A 181 8.16 17.73 -4.44
CA PHE A 181 8.04 16.32 -4.78
C PHE A 181 7.20 15.58 -3.74
N ALA A 182 6.10 14.96 -4.17
CA ALA A 182 5.18 14.26 -3.27
C ALA A 182 5.89 13.17 -2.47
N HIS A 183 6.69 12.32 -3.14
CA HIS A 183 7.46 11.25 -2.51
C HIS A 183 8.43 11.75 -1.43
N TYR A 184 8.97 12.98 -1.54
CA TYR A 184 9.80 13.56 -0.48
C TYR A 184 8.94 13.97 0.72
N LEU A 185 7.82 14.65 0.47
CA LEU A 185 6.88 15.03 1.53
C LEU A 185 6.31 13.81 2.25
N PHE A 186 6.05 12.71 1.54
CA PHE A 186 5.62 11.45 2.14
C PHE A 186 6.67 10.83 3.06
N ILE A 187 7.96 10.94 2.75
CA ILE A 187 9.05 10.48 3.64
C ILE A 187 9.03 11.28 4.94
N GLU A 188 8.96 12.61 4.85
CA GLU A 188 8.90 13.48 6.03
C GLU A 188 7.62 13.24 6.85
N GLN A 189 6.47 13.14 6.20
CA GLN A 189 5.19 12.86 6.87
C GLN A 189 5.22 11.51 7.59
N SER A 190 5.78 10.48 6.96
CA SER A 190 5.91 9.17 7.57
C SER A 190 6.78 9.21 8.83
N LEU A 191 7.87 10.01 8.84
CA LEU A 191 8.68 10.21 10.03
C LEU A 191 7.91 10.91 11.15
N ARG A 192 7.11 11.93 10.83
CA ARG A 192 6.27 12.66 11.81
C ARG A 192 5.28 11.74 12.52
N TYR A 193 4.76 10.74 11.82
CA TYR A 193 3.76 9.79 12.33
C TYR A 193 4.33 8.45 12.77
N THR A 194 5.65 8.27 12.76
CA THR A 194 6.32 7.09 13.32
C THR A 194 6.90 7.43 14.69
N LYS A 195 6.76 6.52 15.66
CA LYS A 195 7.35 6.67 17.00
C LYS A 195 8.87 6.86 16.90
N LYS A 196 9.46 7.58 17.86
CA LYS A 196 10.93 7.62 18.01
C LYS A 196 11.47 6.20 18.19
N GLY A 197 12.42 5.81 17.35
CA GLY A 197 12.97 4.45 17.33
C GLY A 197 12.13 3.44 16.54
N GLY A 198 11.02 3.85 15.94
CA GLY A 198 10.26 3.05 14.97
C GLY A 198 10.96 2.96 13.62
N PHE A 199 10.41 2.13 12.73
CA PHE A 199 11.02 1.84 11.43
C PHE A 199 10.14 2.29 10.26
N LEU A 200 10.78 2.61 9.13
CA LEU A 200 10.12 3.02 7.91
C LEU A 200 10.62 2.14 6.76
N PHE A 201 9.69 1.53 6.02
CA PHE A 201 9.99 0.68 4.87
C PHE A 201 9.32 1.26 3.62
N PHE A 202 10.14 1.75 2.69
CA PHE A 202 9.64 2.39 1.47
C PHE A 202 9.99 1.61 0.22
N ILE A 203 9.03 1.49 -0.68
CA ILE A 203 9.28 1.18 -2.09
C ILE A 203 9.43 2.51 -2.81
N ILE A 204 10.58 2.70 -3.43
CA ILE A 204 11.03 3.98 -3.98
C ILE A 204 11.47 3.80 -5.44
N PRO A 205 11.42 4.87 -6.27
CA PRO A 205 12.02 4.82 -7.59
C PRO A 205 13.56 4.78 -7.48
N ASN A 206 14.22 4.22 -8.50
CA ASN A 206 15.67 4.06 -8.52
C ASN A 206 16.43 5.40 -8.45
N ASP A 207 15.82 6.46 -8.96
CA ASP A 207 16.38 7.80 -9.06
C ASP A 207 16.03 8.70 -7.85
N LEU A 208 15.45 8.16 -6.77
CA LEU A 208 15.06 8.94 -5.57
C LEU A 208 16.20 9.83 -5.04
N PHE A 209 17.42 9.29 -5.07
CA PHE A 209 18.64 9.94 -4.56
C PHE A 209 19.49 10.59 -5.66
N GLU A 210 18.92 10.78 -6.85
CA GLU A 210 19.54 11.46 -7.99
C GLU A 210 18.97 12.87 -8.17
N GLY A 211 19.63 13.72 -8.97
CA GLY A 211 19.18 15.09 -9.20
C GLY A 211 19.58 16.08 -8.09
N LYS A 212 19.21 17.35 -8.27
CA LYS A 212 19.68 18.46 -7.42
C LYS A 212 18.96 18.48 -6.06
N GLU A 213 17.70 18.09 -6.05
CA GLU A 213 16.80 18.08 -4.91
C GLU A 213 17.17 16.94 -3.94
N SER A 214 17.86 15.89 -4.43
CA SER A 214 18.33 14.78 -3.59
C SER A 214 19.26 15.18 -2.46
N VAL A 215 19.94 16.33 -2.58
CA VAL A 215 20.83 16.85 -1.52
C VAL A 215 20.00 17.19 -0.28
N GLN A 216 18.87 17.88 -0.45
CA GLN A 216 17.97 18.23 0.64
C GLN A 216 17.39 16.97 1.32
N LEU A 217 17.01 15.96 0.53
CA LEU A 217 16.54 14.69 1.07
C LEU A 217 17.62 13.98 1.91
N LYS A 218 18.86 13.92 1.42
CA LYS A 218 19.97 13.27 2.12
C LYS A 218 20.30 13.98 3.44
N ASP A 219 20.32 15.31 3.43
CA ASP A 219 20.56 16.11 4.63
C ASP A 219 19.43 15.90 5.65
N PHE A 220 18.18 15.96 5.20
CA PHE A 220 17.02 15.69 6.06
C PHE A 220 17.05 14.29 6.69
N ILE A 221 17.34 13.24 5.90
CA ILE A 221 17.46 11.88 6.44
C ILE A 221 18.59 11.81 7.47
N LYS A 222 19.74 12.45 7.22
CA LYS A 222 20.88 12.45 8.13
C LYS A 222 20.56 13.15 9.47
N ASP A 223 19.74 14.20 9.42
CA ASP A 223 19.42 14.99 10.60
C ASP A 223 18.30 14.35 11.45
N HIS A 224 17.37 13.60 10.83
CA HIS A 224 16.16 13.10 11.49
C HIS A 224 16.08 11.57 11.60
N ALA A 225 16.88 10.82 10.86
CA ALA A 225 16.77 9.36 10.78
C ALA A 225 18.13 8.66 10.53
N TYR A 226 18.10 7.33 10.46
CA TYR A 226 19.24 6.52 10.03
C TYR A 226 18.80 5.62 8.87
N MET A 227 19.55 5.63 7.78
CA MET A 227 19.31 4.72 6.67
C MET A 227 19.96 3.38 6.96
N ASN A 228 19.17 2.39 7.38
CA ASN A 228 19.68 1.04 7.71
C ASN A 228 20.10 0.23 6.49
N ALA A 229 19.36 0.36 5.38
CA ALA A 229 19.62 -0.38 4.16
C ALA A 229 18.99 0.32 2.94
N LEU A 230 19.60 0.12 1.78
CA LEU A 230 19.03 0.38 0.47
C LEU A 230 19.15 -0.90 -0.36
N ILE A 231 18.03 -1.47 -0.77
CA ILE A 231 17.98 -2.78 -1.43
C ILE A 231 17.43 -2.60 -2.83
N SER A 232 18.24 -2.90 -3.84
CA SER A 232 17.81 -2.89 -5.24
C SER A 232 17.23 -4.25 -5.63
N ALA A 233 16.03 -4.26 -6.22
CA ALA A 233 15.52 -5.43 -6.93
C ALA A 233 16.22 -5.53 -8.31
N ALA A 234 16.54 -6.74 -8.75
CA ALA A 234 17.10 -6.95 -10.07
C ALA A 234 16.10 -6.47 -11.15
N SER A 235 16.55 -5.62 -12.07
CA SER A 235 15.79 -5.27 -13.26
C SER A 235 15.62 -6.51 -14.13
N VAL A 236 14.44 -7.11 -14.10
CA VAL A 236 14.05 -8.08 -15.12
C VAL A 236 13.63 -7.27 -16.33
N HIS A 237 14.51 -7.16 -17.32
CA HIS A 237 14.11 -6.71 -18.65
C HIS A 237 13.10 -7.72 -19.19
N VAL A 238 11.84 -7.31 -19.30
CA VAL A 238 10.80 -8.04 -20.05
C VAL A 238 10.56 -7.30 -21.36
#